data_AF-A0A4Z0BYB5-F1
#
_entry.id   AF-A0A4Z0BYB5-F1
#
_cell.length_a   1.000
_cell.length_b   1.000
_cell.length_c   1.000
_cell.angle_alpha   90.00
_cell.angle_beta   90.00
_cell.angle_gamma   90.00
#
_symmetry.space_group_name_H-M   'P 1'
#
loop_
_entity.id
_entity.type
_entity.pdbx_description
1 polymer ?
#
loop_
_entity_poly.entity_id
_entity_poly.type
_entity_poly.pdbx_seq_one_letter_code
_entity_poly.pdbx_strand_id
1 'polypeptide(L)' 'MSKLLRIFRRPDYKSDVTQFIEQLKAQRPDIEAQQRAGRAIWWDKHIDREALGDWKKARVPQKPYVYGSGGDSSDSK' A
#
# COMPACT_ATOMS: atom_id res chain seq x y z
N MET A 1 19.52 -35.07 1.45
CA MET A 1 20.53 -34.34 2.26
C MET A 1 19.91 -33.11 2.94
N SER A 2 18.96 -33.28 3.87
CA SER A 2 18.37 -32.15 4.62
C SER A 2 17.66 -32.64 5.89
N LYS A 3 18.38 -33.39 6.73
CA LYS A 3 17.90 -33.77 8.08
C LYS A 3 18.76 -33.19 9.19
N LEU A 4 20.07 -33.02 8.94
CA LEU A 4 21.03 -32.49 9.92
C LEU A 4 20.91 -30.96 10.14
N LEU A 5 20.55 -30.17 9.13
CA LEU A 5 20.33 -28.72 9.29
C LEU A 5 19.15 -28.36 10.20
N ARG A 6 18.22 -29.31 10.44
CA ARG A 6 17.02 -29.09 11.24
C ARG A 6 17.25 -29.26 12.73
N ILE A 7 18.33 -29.95 13.13
CA ILE A 7 18.62 -30.29 14.52
C ILE A 7 19.15 -29.08 15.30
N PHE A 8 19.86 -28.16 14.64
CA PHE A 8 20.43 -26.94 15.27
C PHE A 8 19.67 -25.65 14.93
N ARG A 9 18.56 -25.75 14.19
CA ARG A 9 17.76 -24.58 13.84
C ARG A 9 17.01 -24.10 15.08
N ARG A 10 17.31 -22.87 15.51
CA ARG A 10 16.51 -22.17 16.52
C ARG A 10 15.12 -21.85 15.98
N PRO A 11 14.06 -21.83 16.83
CA PRO A 11 12.76 -21.36 16.40
C PRO A 11 12.87 -19.92 15.89
N ASP A 12 12.09 -19.60 14.86
CA ASP A 12 12.05 -18.25 14.32
C ASP A 12 11.56 -17.30 15.42
N TYR A 13 12.24 -16.15 15.56
CA TYR A 13 11.84 -15.16 16.55
C TYR A 13 10.43 -14.65 16.25
N LYS A 14 9.55 -14.72 17.25
CA LYS A 14 8.24 -14.07 17.24
C LYS A 14 8.23 -12.96 18.27
N SER A 15 8.02 -11.73 17.80
CA SER A 15 7.85 -10.58 18.70
C SER A 15 6.58 -10.70 19.53
N ASP A 16 6.56 -10.02 20.68
CA ASP A 16 5.40 -9.97 21.57
C ASP A 16 4.16 -9.44 20.85
N VAL A 17 4.35 -8.46 19.96
CA VAL A 17 3.29 -7.90 19.13
C VAL A 17 2.70 -8.95 18.18
N THR A 18 3.53 -9.78 17.55
CA THR A 18 3.06 -10.86 16.68
C THR A 18 2.25 -11.88 17.47
N GLN A 19 2.74 -12.28 18.65
CA GLN A 19 2.03 -13.22 19.52
C GLN A 19 0.68 -12.65 19.99
N PHE A 20 0.64 -11.37 20.35
CA PHE A 20 -0.58 -10.66 20.70
C PHE A 20 -1.60 -10.65 19.54
N ILE A 21 -1.16 -10.32 18.32
CA ILE A 21 -2.04 -10.29 17.15
C ILE A 21 -2.59 -11.70 16.84
N GLU A 22 -1.76 -12.73 16.92
CA GLU A 22 -2.18 -14.12 16.73
C GLU A 22 -3.26 -14.52 17.75
N GLN A 23 -3.04 -14.21 19.04
CA GLN A 23 -4.00 -14.48 20.10
C GLN A 23 -5.31 -13.70 19.91
N LEU A 24 -5.24 -12.42 19.54
CA LEU A 24 -6.40 -11.59 19.27
C LEU A 24 -7.28 -12.19 18.17
N LYS A 25 -6.67 -12.62 17.06
CA LYS A 25 -7.39 -13.24 15.93
C LYS A 25 -8.02 -14.58 16.33
N ALA A 26 -7.33 -15.38 17.16
CA ALA A 26 -7.88 -16.63 17.66
C ALA A 26 -9.10 -16.41 18.57
N GLN A 27 -9.08 -15.37 19.41
CA GLN A 27 -10.19 -15.03 20.30
C GLN A 27 -11.35 -14.33 19.57
N ARG A 28 -11.07 -13.62 18.47
CA ARG A 28 -12.03 -12.81 17.70
C ARG A 28 -11.95 -13.17 16.20
N PRO A 29 -12.49 -14.33 15.78
CA PRO A 29 -12.38 -14.78 14.39
C PRO A 29 -13.09 -13.87 13.38
N ASP A 30 -14.04 -13.04 13.85
CA ASP A 30 -14.80 -12.08 13.05
C ASP A 30 -14.05 -10.76 12.76
N ILE A 31 -12.94 -10.49 13.48
CA ILE A 31 -12.24 -9.19 13.40
C ILE A 31 -11.72 -8.87 11.99
N GLU A 32 -11.34 -9.88 11.19
CA GLU A 32 -10.87 -9.64 9.82
C GLU A 32 -12.01 -9.21 8.89
N ALA A 33 -13.22 -9.72 9.10
CA ALA A 33 -14.40 -9.29 8.36
C ALA A 33 -14.74 -7.83 8.72
N GLN A 34 -14.67 -7.48 10.00
CA GLN A 34 -14.87 -6.11 10.47
C GLN A 34 -13.78 -5.16 9.94
N GLN A 35 -12.52 -5.58 9.90
CA GLN A 35 -11.44 -4.80 9.28
C GLN A 35 -11.67 -4.58 7.79
N ARG A 36 -12.13 -5.60 7.06
CA ARG A 36 -12.50 -5.47 5.64
C ARG A 36 -13.64 -4.48 5.46
N ALA A 37 -14.71 -4.60 6.24
CA ALA A 37 -15.82 -3.67 6.21
C ALA A 37 -15.37 -2.23 6.53
N GLY A 38 -14.58 -2.03 7.57
CA GLY A 38 -14.03 -0.73 7.96
C GLY A 38 -13.13 -0.11 6.89
N ARG A 39 -12.31 -0.92 6.21
CA ARG A 39 -11.52 -0.47 5.06
C ARG A 39 -12.42 -0.06 3.89
N ALA A 40 -13.45 -0.86 3.59
CA ALA A 40 -14.32 -0.59 2.45
C ALA A 40 -15.08 0.75 2.55
N ILE A 41 -15.37 1.23 3.76
CA ILE A 41 -16.09 2.50 3.96
C ILE A 41 -15.32 3.70 3.37
N TRP A 42 -14.00 3.77 3.59
CA TRP A 42 -13.21 4.97 3.27
C TRP A 42 -12.17 4.74 2.17
N TRP A 43 -11.69 3.51 2.03
CA TRP A 43 -10.54 3.17 1.19
C TRP A 43 -10.92 2.51 -0.13
N ASP A 44 -11.88 1.58 -0.15
CA ASP A 44 -12.40 1.02 -1.42
C ASP A 44 -13.36 2.01 -2.07
N LYS A 45 -12.80 2.93 -2.86
CA LYS A 45 -13.58 3.84 -3.68
C LYS A 45 -13.91 3.17 -5.00
N HIS A 46 -15.20 3.11 -5.35
CA HIS A 46 -15.60 2.76 -6.70
C HIS A 46 -15.15 3.88 -7.66
N ILE A 47 -14.31 3.54 -8.63
CA ILE A 47 -13.84 4.48 -9.65
C ILE A 47 -14.60 4.20 -10.94
N ASP A 48 -15.34 5.19 -11.44
CA ASP A 48 -15.88 5.17 -12.79
C ASP A 48 -14.72 5.22 -13.80
N ARG A 49 -14.62 4.19 -14.63
CA ARG A 49 -13.54 4.01 -15.60
C ARG A 49 -13.65 4.98 -16.77
N GLU A 50 -14.86 5.37 -17.15
CA GLU A 50 -15.08 6.34 -18.23
C GLU A 50 -14.64 7.72 -17.75
N ALA A 51 -15.13 8.15 -16.59
CA ALA A 51 -14.70 9.40 -15.96
C ALA A 51 -13.18 9.43 -15.75
N LEU A 52 -12.57 8.35 -15.25
CA LEU A 52 -11.10 8.27 -15.11
C LEU A 52 -10.38 8.44 -16.47
N GLY A 53 -10.94 7.88 -17.54
CA GLY A 53 -10.42 8.04 -18.89
C GLY A 53 -10.45 9.50 -19.34
N ASP A 54 -11.56 10.19 -19.11
CA ASP A 54 -11.71 11.58 -19.49
C ASP A 54 -10.84 12.52 -18.65
N TRP A 55 -10.67 12.23 -17.36
CA TRP A 55 -9.75 12.96 -16.49
C TRP A 55 -8.29 12.80 -16.94
N LYS A 56 -7.91 11.61 -17.41
CA LYS A 56 -6.58 11.37 -17.99
C LYS A 56 -6.37 12.16 -19.27
N LYS A 57 -7.38 12.26 -20.14
CA LYS A 57 -7.33 13.05 -21.39
C LYS A 57 -7.28 14.56 -21.10
N ALA A 58 -8.00 15.02 -20.09
CA ALA A 58 -8.05 16.43 -19.68
C ALA A 58 -6.82 16.88 -18.87
N ARG A 59 -5.85 15.99 -18.60
CA ARG A 59 -4.71 16.28 -17.73
C ARG A 59 -3.78 17.32 -18.37
N VAL A 60 -3.63 18.47 -17.70
CA VAL A 60 -2.65 19.50 -18.08
C VAL A 60 -1.26 19.12 -17.54
N PRO A 61 -0.19 19.15 -18.36
CA PRO A 61 1.16 18.90 -17.87
C PRO A 61 1.57 19.99 -16.88
N GLN A 62 1.97 19.60 -15.67
CA GLN A 62 2.55 20.51 -14.68
C GLN A 62 4.08 20.40 -14.66
N LYS A 63 4.75 21.54 -14.48
CA LYS A 63 6.20 21.58 -14.21
C LYS A 63 6.49 20.78 -12.92
N PRO A 64 7.58 19.99 -12.85
CA PRO A 64 7.95 19.20 -11.66
C PRO A 64 8.15 20.06 -10.39
N TYR A 65 8.52 21.33 -10.59
CA TYR A 65 8.64 22.32 -9.54
C TYR A 65 7.85 23.56 -9.94
N VAL A 66 6.72 23.80 -9.27
CA VAL A 66 5.80 24.91 -9.58
C VAL A 66 6.46 26.29 -9.42
N TYR A 67 7.46 26.37 -8.55
CA TYR A 67 8.21 27.60 -8.26
C TYR A 67 9.69 27.53 -8.66
N GLY A 68 10.10 26.47 -9.38
CA GLY A 68 11.47 26.37 -9.86
C GLY A 68 11.70 27.36 -11.00
N SER A 69 12.75 28.17 -10.92
CA SER A 69 13.21 29.08 -11.98
C SER A 69 13.86 28.37 -13.17
N GLY A 70 13.60 27.07 -13.35
CA GLY A 70 14.26 26.20 -14.31
C GLY A 70 13.70 26.32 -15.73
N GLY A 71 14.24 27.30 -16.47
CA GLY A 71 14.45 27.25 -17.91
C GLY A 71 13.20 27.32 -18.81
N ASP A 72 12.74 28.55 -19.08
CA ASP A 72 12.05 28.80 -20.34
C ASP A 72 13.08 28.62 -21.47
N SER A 73 13.10 27.45 -22.09
CA SER A 73 13.91 27.15 -23.29
C SER A 73 13.24 27.76 -24.54
N SER A 74 12.95 29.05 -24.50
CA SER A 74 12.35 29.81 -25.60
C SER A 74 13.07 31.15 -25.77
N ASP A 75 14.38 31.12 -26.03
CA ASP A 75 14.99 32.11 -26.91
C ASP A 75 16.43 31.67 -27.26
N SER A 76 16.58 31.06 -28.44
CA SER A 76 17.86 30.94 -29.12
C SER A 76 17.73 31.67 -30.45
N LYS A 77 18.29 32.88 -30.48
CA LYS A 77 18.57 33.67 -31.68
C LYS A 77 19.94 33.31 -32.22
#